data_AF-A0A1P8R903-F1
#
_entry.id   AF-A0A1P8R903-F1
#
_cell.length_a   1.000
_cell.length_b   1.000
_cell.length_c   1.000
_cell.angle_alpha   90.00
_cell.angle_beta   90.00
_cell.angle_gamma   90.00
#
_symmetry.space_group_name_H-M   'P 1'
#
loop_
_entity.id
_entity.type
_entity.pdbx_description
1 polymer ?
#
loop_
_entity_poly.entity_id
_entity_poly.type
_entity_poly.pdbx_seq_one_letter_code
_entity_poly.pdbx_strand_id
1 'polypeptide(L)' 'MYMASSELHHSDHCHQSLRLERVESVTSDATVRHVDQLETETLETIYAALEGNRPIPATGTDLEVGEIIVFTEYLRVVRP' A
#
# COMPACT_ATOMS: atom_id res chain seq x y z
N MET A 1 -34.96 -24.43 12.56
CA MET A 1 -34.03 -24.22 11.42
C MET A 1 -34.13 -22.77 10.98
N TYR A 2 -33.22 -21.91 11.43
CA TYR A 2 -32.89 -20.61 10.83
C TYR A 2 -31.56 -20.18 11.43
N MET A 3 -30.46 -20.62 10.83
CA MET A 3 -29.15 -19.98 10.97
C MET A 3 -28.87 -19.36 9.61
N ALA A 4 -29.20 -18.08 9.48
CA ALA A 4 -28.87 -17.27 8.32
C ALA A 4 -27.64 -16.43 8.67
N SER A 5 -26.64 -16.51 7.80
CA SER A 5 -25.66 -15.46 7.56
C SER A 5 -24.61 -15.22 8.66
N SER A 6 -23.76 -16.22 8.93
CA SER A 6 -22.36 -15.91 9.28
C SER A 6 -21.72 -15.22 8.07
N GLU A 7 -21.89 -13.91 8.02
CA GLU A 7 -20.83 -12.90 7.81
C GLU A 7 -19.56 -13.45 7.16
N LEU A 8 -19.65 -13.76 5.86
CA LEU A 8 -18.49 -13.75 4.99
C LEU A 8 -18.08 -12.30 4.74
N HIS A 9 -17.54 -11.62 5.75
CA HIS A 9 -16.60 -10.50 5.53
C HIS A 9 -15.21 -11.07 5.23
N HIS A 10 -15.17 -12.09 4.38
CA HIS A 10 -13.96 -12.67 3.85
C HIS A 10 -14.00 -12.37 2.36
N SER A 11 -13.08 -11.49 1.93
CA SER A 11 -12.74 -11.27 0.52
C SER A 11 -13.62 -10.30 -0.27
N ASP A 12 -13.70 -9.05 0.16
CA ASP A 12 -13.70 -7.91 -0.79
C ASP A 12 -12.32 -7.25 -0.84
N HIS A 13 -11.25 -8.06 -0.78
CA HIS A 13 -9.91 -7.66 -1.23
C HIS A 13 -9.92 -7.62 -2.77
N CYS A 14 -10.79 -6.79 -3.32
CA CYS A 14 -11.00 -6.58 -4.73
C CYS A 14 -9.78 -5.88 -5.33
N HIS A 15 -8.70 -6.63 -5.59
CA HIS A 15 -7.55 -6.26 -6.44
C HIS A 15 -7.21 -4.76 -6.41
N GLN A 16 -7.09 -4.16 -5.23
CA GLN A 16 -6.75 -2.75 -5.15
C GLN A 16 -5.32 -2.62 -5.61
N SER A 17 -5.13 -1.88 -6.69
CA SER A 17 -3.81 -1.51 -7.18
C SER A 17 -3.44 -0.19 -6.53
N LEU A 18 -2.20 -0.09 -6.06
CA LEU A 18 -1.63 1.11 -5.46
C LEU A 18 -0.58 1.68 -6.40
N ARG A 19 -0.30 2.96 -6.27
CA ARG A 19 0.77 3.63 -7.00
C ARG A 19 1.57 4.47 -6.01
N LEU A 20 2.86 4.58 -6.25
CA LEU A 20 3.73 5.45 -5.47
C LEU A 20 3.91 6.76 -6.23
N GLU A 21 3.58 7.85 -5.56
CA GLU A 21 3.77 9.20 -6.05
C GLU A 21 4.84 9.89 -5.22
N ARG A 22 5.82 10.53 -5.87
CA ARG A 22 6.82 11.35 -5.16
C ARG A 22 6.18 12.63 -4.69
N VAL A 23 6.35 12.94 -3.42
CA VAL A 23 5.83 14.17 -2.81
C VAL A 23 6.96 14.97 -2.18
N GLU A 24 6.90 16.30 -2.33
CA GLU A 24 7.87 17.21 -1.73
C GLU A 24 7.52 17.56 -0.27
N SER A 25 6.30 17.22 0.17
CA SER A 25 5.80 17.57 1.49
C SER A 25 4.85 16.51 2.02
N VAL A 26 5.01 16.22 3.31
CA VAL A 26 4.21 15.26 4.07
C VAL A 26 3.17 16.05 4.86
N THR A 27 1.89 15.71 4.69
CA THR A 27 0.83 16.28 5.53
C THR A 27 0.92 15.70 6.94
N SER A 28 0.69 16.50 7.99
CA SER A 28 0.81 16.04 9.38
C SER A 28 -0.18 14.94 9.79
N ASP A 29 -1.24 14.75 9.01
CA ASP A 29 -2.23 13.67 9.18
C ASP A 29 -1.81 12.35 8.50
N ALA A 30 -0.72 12.36 7.72
CA ALA A 30 -0.27 11.17 7.00
C ALA A 30 0.50 10.23 7.93
N THR A 31 0.22 8.93 7.80
CA THR A 31 1.05 7.87 8.39
C THR A 31 2.37 7.83 7.65
N VAL A 32 3.47 8.00 8.38
CA VAL A 32 4.83 7.94 7.82
C VAL A 32 5.47 6.63 8.24
N ARG A 33 5.91 5.84 7.26
CA ARG A 33 6.60 4.57 7.47
C ARG A 33 7.94 4.59 6.76
N HIS A 34 9.00 4.12 7.41
CA HIS A 34 10.32 4.05 6.77
C HIS A 34 10.47 2.78 5.95
N VAL A 35 11.26 2.85 4.86
CA VAL A 35 11.52 1.67 4.01
C VAL A 35 12.10 0.50 4.80
N ASP A 36 12.88 0.76 5.86
CA ASP A 36 13.53 -0.28 6.68
C ASP A 36 12.54 -1.01 7.61
N GLN A 37 11.35 -0.43 7.79
CA GLN A 37 10.25 -1.01 8.56
C GLN A 37 9.33 -1.86 7.68
N LEU A 38 9.54 -1.86 6.36
CA LEU A 38 8.77 -2.67 5.44
C LEU A 38 9.30 -4.10 5.42
N GLU A 39 8.38 -5.04 5.23
CA GLU A 39 8.76 -6.43 4.96
C GLU A 39 9.52 -6.52 3.63
N THR A 40 10.51 -7.42 3.59
CA THR A 40 11.36 -7.61 2.41
C THR A 40 10.54 -7.86 1.14
N GLU A 41 9.47 -8.65 1.22
CA GLU A 41 8.58 -8.95 0.09
C GLU A 41 7.84 -7.69 -0.43
N THR A 42 7.39 -6.84 0.49
CA THR A 42 6.76 -5.55 0.15
C THR A 42 7.78 -4.60 -0.48
N LEU A 43 8.99 -4.57 0.07
CA LEU A 43 10.10 -3.74 -0.40
C LEU A 43 10.54 -4.16 -1.82
N GLU A 44 10.70 -5.44 -2.10
CA GLU A 44 10.98 -5.94 -3.47
C GLU A 44 9.89 -5.52 -4.47
N THR A 45 8.63 -5.60 -4.05
CA THR A 45 7.48 -5.18 -4.88
C THR A 45 7.52 -3.67 -5.18
N ILE A 46 7.87 -2.85 -4.19
CA ILE A 46 8.04 -1.40 -4.33
C ILE A 46 9.16 -1.08 -5.32
N TYR A 47 10.32 -1.73 -5.21
CA TYR A 47 11.42 -1.50 -6.15
C TYR A 47 11.05 -1.86 -7.58
N ALA A 48 10.43 -3.03 -7.79
CA ALA A 48 9.96 -3.44 -9.11
C ALA A 48 8.92 -2.46 -9.70
N ALA A 49 8.05 -1.91 -8.86
CA ALA A 49 7.07 -0.90 -9.26
C ALA A 49 7.71 0.44 -9.62
N LEU A 50 8.71 0.89 -8.86
CA LEU A 50 9.46 2.13 -9.13
C LEU A 50 10.27 2.04 -10.44
N GLU A 51 10.96 0.92 -10.67
CA GLU A 51 11.71 0.70 -11.92
C GLU A 51 10.79 0.63 -13.15
N GLY A 52 9.61 0.00 -12.99
CA GLY A 52 8.66 -0.17 -14.08
C GLY A 52 7.64 0.96 -14.25
N ASN A 53 7.59 1.93 -13.32
CA ASN A 53 6.45 2.85 -13.13
C ASN A 53 5.10 2.11 -13.19
N ARG A 54 5.04 0.95 -12.53
CA ARG A 54 3.89 0.04 -12.52
C ARG A 54 3.12 0.13 -11.20
N PRO A 55 1.82 -0.17 -11.21
CA PRO A 55 1.05 -0.29 -9.99
C PRO A 55 1.52 -1.47 -9.13
N ILE A 56 1.46 -1.28 -7.81
CA ILE A 56 1.74 -2.27 -6.76
C ILE A 56 0.42 -2.98 -6.39
N PRO A 57 0.39 -4.31 -6.26
CA PRO A 57 -0.77 -4.98 -5.69
C PRO A 57 -0.91 -4.62 -4.18
N ALA A 58 -2.06 -4.08 -3.76
CA ALA A 58 -2.37 -3.91 -2.34
C ALA A 58 -2.49 -5.27 -1.63
N THR A 59 -2.96 -6.29 -2.35
CA THR A 59 -3.07 -7.64 -1.80
C THR A 59 -1.69 -8.24 -1.57
N GLY A 60 -1.39 -8.56 -0.31
CA GLY A 60 -0.09 -9.13 0.08
C GLY A 60 1.01 -8.10 0.35
N THR A 61 0.68 -6.81 0.28
CA THR A 61 1.52 -5.75 0.85
C THR A 61 0.81 -5.15 2.04
N ASP A 62 1.55 -4.80 3.08
CA ASP A 62 0.99 -4.14 4.28
C ASP A 62 0.84 -2.62 4.03
N LEU A 63 0.65 -2.19 2.78
CA LEU A 63 0.64 -0.78 2.39
C LEU A 63 -0.77 -0.19 2.44
N GLU A 64 -0.91 0.92 3.16
CA GLU A 64 -2.17 1.65 3.25
C GLU A 64 -2.19 2.88 2.34
N VAL A 65 -3.38 3.21 1.80
CA VAL A 65 -3.56 4.41 0.98
C VAL A 65 -3.38 5.65 1.83
N GLY A 66 -2.58 6.60 1.33
CA GLY A 66 -2.24 7.82 2.04
C GLY A 66 -0.99 7.69 2.92
N GLU A 67 -0.47 6.48 3.10
CA GLU A 67 0.81 6.25 3.77
C GLU A 67 1.95 6.89 2.98
N ILE A 68 2.94 7.41 3.71
CA ILE A 68 4.14 8.01 3.14
C ILE A 68 5.34 7.14 3.51
N ILE A 69 5.92 6.52 2.50
CA ILE A 69 7.13 5.72 2.60
C ILE A 69 8.34 6.66 2.50
N VAL A 70 9.17 6.65 3.55
CA VAL A 70 10.41 7.42 3.59
C VAL A 70 11.55 6.57 3.06
N PHE A 71 12.13 7.00 1.93
CA PHE A 71 13.34 6.41 1.36
C PHE A 71 14.44 7.48 1.21
N THR A 72 15.06 7.60 0.04
CA THR A 72 15.81 8.80 -0.37
C THR A 72 14.88 9.98 -0.64
N GLU A 73 13.64 9.70 -1.00
CA GLU A 73 12.57 10.67 -1.25
C GLU A 73 11.30 10.22 -0.51
N TYR A 74 10.35 11.12 -0.35
CA TYR A 74 9.04 10.81 0.23
C TYR A 74 8.11 10.28 -0.86
N LEU A 75 7.62 9.06 -0.68
CA LEU A 75 6.72 8.38 -1.61
C LEU A 75 5.36 8.20 -0.95
N ARG A 76 4.32 8.85 -1.49
CA ARG A 76 2.95 8.67 -1.04
C ARG A 76 2.30 7.51 -1.78
N VAL A 77 1.66 6.62 -1.02
CA VAL A 77 0.81 5.56 -1.55
C VAL A 77 -0.52 6.17 -1.96
N VAL A 78 -0.83 6.14 -3.25
CA VAL A 78 -2.09 6.62 -3.82
C VAL A 78 -2.79 5.50 -4.55
N ARG A 79 -4.10 5.63 -4.76
CA ARG A 79 -4.81 4.80 -5.73
C ARG A 79 -4.51 5.36 -7.14
N PRO A 80 -4.32 4.51 -8.15
CA PRO A 80 -4.06 4.93 -9.53
C PRO A 80 -5.21 5.74 -10.14
#